data_AF-A0A6V8CDX0-F1
#
_entry.id   AF-A0A6V8CDX0-F1
#
_cell.length_a   1.000
_cell.length_b   1.000
_cell.length_c   1.000
_cell.angle_alpha   90.00
_cell.angle_beta   90.00
_cell.angle_gamma   90.00
#
_symmetry.space_group_name_H-M   'P 1'
#
loop_
_entity.id
_entity.type
_entity.pdbx_description
1 polymer ?
#
loop_
_entity_poly.entity_id
_entity_poly.type
_entity_poly.pdbx_seq_one_letter_code
_entity_poly.pdbx_strand_id
1 'polypeptide(L)' 'LGNFWTIRDILERVDPLVLRFALINAHYRSPIDMNEALLHDAERNHGRLIEAYAKALR' A
#
# COMPACT_ATOMS: atom_id res chain seq x y z
N LEU A 1 -15.73 0.12 19.06
CA LEU A 1 -14.99 -0.56 17.98
C LEU A 1 -14.80 0.46 16.86
N GLY A 2 -13.57 0.93 16.65
CA GLY A 2 -13.19 2.00 15.70
C GLY A 2 -12.12 1.54 14.72
N ASN A 3 -12.13 0.24 14.41
CA ASN A 3 -11.10 -0.52 13.72
C ASN A 3 -11.60 -1.07 12.37
N PHE A 4 -12.57 -0.39 11.75
CA PHE A 4 -13.10 -0.73 10.45
C PHE A 4 -13.06 0.51 9.56
N TRP A 5 -12.58 0.32 8.34
CA TRP A 5 -12.60 1.32 7.29
C TRP A 5 -13.27 0.73 6.06
N THR A 6 -14.14 1.51 5.42
CA THR A 6 -14.57 1.17 4.07
C THR A 6 -13.45 1.48 3.09
N ILE A 7 -13.59 0.96 1.85
CA ILE A 7 -12.68 1.31 0.77
C ILE A 7 -12.65 2.82 0.50
N ARG A 8 -13.77 3.54 0.65
CA ARG A 8 -13.76 5.00 0.50
C ARG A 8 -12.93 5.67 1.60
N ASP A 9 -13.10 5.26 2.85
CA ASP A 9 -12.42 5.89 4.00
C ASP A 9 -10.90 5.70 3.96
N ILE A 10 -10.42 4.54 3.48
CA ILE A 10 -8.98 4.28 3.39
C ILE A 10 -8.34 4.99 2.20
N LEU A 11 -9.07 5.18 1.10
CA LEU A 11 -8.56 5.90 -0.07
C LEU A 11 -8.45 7.42 0.15
N GLU A 12 -9.12 7.97 1.18
CA GLU A 12 -8.87 9.34 1.65
C GLU A 12 -7.52 9.49 2.38
N ARG A 13 -6.92 8.38 2.80
CA ARG A 13 -5.70 8.35 3.64
C ARG A 13 -4.48 7.79 2.91
N VAL A 14 -4.69 6.86 1.98
CA VAL A 14 -3.63 6.12 1.29
C VAL A 14 -3.88 6.17 -0.21
N ASP A 15 -2.84 6.44 -0.99
CA ASP A 15 -2.92 6.39 -2.45
C ASP A 15 -3.40 5.00 -2.93
N PRO A 16 -4.33 4.92 -3.91
CA PRO A 16 -4.89 3.65 -4.37
C PRO A 16 -3.85 2.63 -4.85
N LEU A 17 -2.76 3.08 -5.48
CA LEU A 17 -1.71 2.21 -5.98
C LEU A 17 -0.80 1.72 -4.85
N VAL A 18 -0.55 2.56 -3.85
CA VAL A 18 0.16 2.17 -2.62
C VAL A 18 -0.66 1.11 -1.85
N LEU A 19 -1.97 1.33 -1.69
CA LEU A 19 -2.85 0.35 -1.03
C LEU A 19 -2.86 -0.98 -1.80
N ARG A 20 -2.99 -0.93 -3.13
CA ARG A 20 -2.90 -2.13 -3.97
C ARG A 20 -1.56 -2.83 -3.78
N PHE A 21 -0.45 -2.09 -3.78
CA PHE A 21 0.89 -2.62 -3.58
C PHE A 21 1.03 -3.31 -2.22
N ALA A 22 0.48 -2.75 -1.15
CA ALA A 22 0.45 -3.39 0.17
C ALA A 22 -0.28 -4.75 0.13
N LEU A 23 -1.48 -4.78 -0.45
CA LEU A 23 -2.33 -5.97 -0.47
C LEU A 23 -1.76 -7.11 -1.32
N ILE A 24 -1.10 -6.81 -2.44
CA ILE A 24 -0.52 -7.85 -3.32
C ILE A 24 0.81 -8.40 -2.81
N ASN A 25 1.54 -7.64 -1.99
CA ASN A 25 2.79 -8.11 -1.38
C ASN A 25 2.55 -9.06 -0.22
N ALA A 26 1.38 -8.97 0.43
CA ALA A 26 0.98 -9.93 1.44
C ALA A 26 0.54 -11.24 0.78
N HIS A 27 0.87 -12.37 1.43
CA HIS A 27 0.44 -13.68 0.93
C HIS A 27 -1.08 -13.83 1.08
N TYR A 28 -1.79 -14.02 -0.04
CA TYR A 28 -3.26 -14.02 -0.11
C TYR A 28 -3.97 -15.08 0.76
N ARG A 29 -3.27 -16.12 1.22
CA ARG A 29 -3.84 -17.16 2.12
C ARG A 29 -3.54 -16.95 3.59
N SER A 30 -2.87 -15.85 3.92
CA SER A 30 -2.50 -15.50 5.29
C SER A 30 -3.32 -14.30 5.75
N PRO A 31 -3.70 -14.23 7.04
CA PRO A 31 -4.35 -13.05 7.57
C PRO A 31 -3.43 -11.84 7.43
N ILE A 32 -3.97 -10.72 6.95
CA ILE A 32 -3.24 -9.46 6.79
C ILE A 32 -3.52 -8.59 8.01
N ASP A 33 -2.47 -8.20 8.71
CA ASP A 33 -2.56 -7.17 9.75
C ASP A 33 -2.45 -5.78 9.10
N MET A 34 -3.59 -5.13 8.93
CA MET A 34 -3.69 -3.80 8.31
C MET A 34 -3.34 -2.71 9.33
N ASN A 35 -2.04 -2.48 9.52
CA ASN A 35 -1.50 -1.48 10.43
C ASN A 35 -0.74 -0.36 9.69
N GLU A 36 -0.40 0.72 10.40
CA GLU A 36 0.32 1.86 9.81
C GLU A 36 1.71 1.49 9.28
N ALA A 37 2.41 0.56 9.95
CA ALA A 37 3.74 0.13 9.52
C ALA A 37 3.70 -0.53 8.12
N LEU A 38 2.73 -1.41 7.87
CA LEU A 38 2.51 -2.03 6.56
C LEU A 38 2.28 -0.98 5.48
N LEU A 39 1.46 0.04 5.76
CA LEU A 39 1.11 1.08 4.80
C LEU A 39 2.31 2.00 4.50
N HIS A 40 3.07 2.41 5.51
CA HIS A 40 4.27 3.23 5.36
C HIS A 40 5.37 2.49 4.59
N ASP A 41 5.58 1.20 4.87
CA ASP A 41 6.55 0.39 4.15
C ASP A 41 6.13 0.20 2.69
N ALA A 42 4.83 -0.02 2.43
CA ALA A 42 4.29 -0.10 1.09
C ALA A 42 4.50 1.21 0.32
N GLU A 43 4.24 2.37 0.94
CA GLU A 43 4.43 3.68 0.31
C GLU A 43 5.89 3.90 -0.07
N ARG A 44 6.82 3.66 0.85
CA ARG A 44 8.26 3.80 0.61
C ARG A 44 8.73 2.90 -0.53
N ASN A 45 8.31 1.64 -0.54
CA ASN A 45 8.75 0.66 -1.54
C ASN A 45 8.10 0.92 -2.90
N HIS A 46 6.83 1.34 -2.93
CA HIS A 46 6.15 1.79 -4.14
C HIS A 46 6.86 3.01 -4.75
N GLY A 47 7.24 3.99 -3.92
CA GLY A 47 7.99 5.16 -4.37
C GLY A 47 9.32 4.79 -5.05
N ARG A 48 10.08 3.85 -4.46
CA ARG A 48 11.33 3.34 -5.07
C ARG A 48 11.09 2.64 -6.40
N LEU A 49 10.02 1.86 -6.51
CA LEU A 49 9.66 1.17 -7.76
C LEU A 49 9.38 2.19 -8.88
N ILE A 50 8.57 3.21 -8.58
CA ILE A 50 8.23 4.27 -9.54
C ILE A 50 9.46 5.10 -9.90
N GLU A 51 10.32 5.42 -8.94
CA GLU A 51 11.56 6.14 -9.20
C GLU A 51 12.50 5.36 -10.14
N ALA A 52 12.68 4.06 -9.89
CA ALA A 52 13.48 3.19 -10.76
C ALA A 52 12.88 3.10 -12.17
N TYR A 53 11.57 2.94 -12.28
CA TYR A 53 10.87 2.92 -13.56
C TYR A 53 11.03 4.24 -14.32
N ALA A 54 10.84 5.38 -13.65
CA ALA A 54 11.01 6.71 -14.24
C ALA A 54 12.45 6.97 -14.70
N LYS A 55 13.46 6.46 -13.98
CA LYS A 55 14.87 6.53 -14.40
C LYS A 55 15.15 5.67 -15.63
N ALA A 56 14.53 4.50 -15.75
CA ALA A 56 14.72 3.60 -16.89
C ALA A 56 14.06 4.10 -18.19
N LEU A 57 13.08 4.99 -18.08
CA LEU A 57 12.41 5.63 -19.22
C LEU A 57 13.14 6.89 -19.74
N ARG A 58 14.13 7.40 -18.99
CA ARG A 58 14.98 8.53 -19.40
C ARG A 58 16.19 8.03 -20.14
#